data_AF-A0A0N4TBW4-F1
#
_entry.id   AF-A0A0N4TBW4-F1
#
_cell.length_a   1.000
_cell.length_b   1.000
_cell.length_c   1.000
_cell.angle_alpha   90.00
_cell.angle_beta   90.00
_cell.angle_gamma   90.00
#
_symmetry.space_group_name_H-M   'P 1'
#
loop_
_entity.id
_entity.type
_entity.pdbx_description
1 polymer ?
#
loop_
_entity_poly.entity_id
_entity_poly.type
_entity_poly.pdbx_seq_one_letter_code
_entity_poly.pdbx_strand_id
1 'polypeptide(L)'
;MKSLLNGLTECEQLQCDGSVGYGGSPDETGETRLDALIYDGLNHEMGAVASLPNIKDAARVAYAVMKYTKHSILVGEHAAKFALEMGFKYESLYTNTSYAEHHKWIKHNCQPNYRK
;
A
#
# COMPACT_ATOMS: atom_id res chain seq x y z
N MET A 1 -9.68 3.81 16.89
CA MET A 1 -8.79 4.34 15.82
C MET A 1 -7.30 4.16 16.12
N LYS A 2 -6.73 4.76 17.17
CA LYS A 2 -5.28 4.69 17.45
C LYS A 2 -4.73 3.25 17.51
N SER A 3 -5.38 2.35 18.25
CA SER A 3 -4.94 0.95 18.36
C SER A 3 -5.01 0.18 17.04
N LEU A 4 -6.02 0.47 16.21
CA LEU A 4 -6.16 -0.12 14.87
C LEU A 4 -4.98 0.31 13.98
N LEU A 5 -4.70 1.62 13.92
CA LEU A 5 -3.59 2.13 13.12
C LEU A 5 -2.24 1.57 13.58
N ASN A 6 -2.03 1.43 14.89
CA ASN A 6 -0.81 0.83 15.41
C ASN A 6 -0.65 -0.63 14.98
N GLY A 7 -1.71 -1.44 15.06
CA GLY A 7 -1.64 -2.84 14.63
C GLY A 7 -1.39 -3.00 13.13
N LEU A 8 -2.03 -2.15 12.31
CA LEU A 8 -1.80 -2.14 10.86
C LEU A 8 -0.37 -1.69 10.53
N THR A 9 0.10 -0.61 11.16
CA THR A 9 1.48 -0.12 10.97
C THR A 9 2.50 -1.20 11.33
N GLU A 10 2.26 -1.93 12.43
CA GLU A 10 3.15 -3.03 12.84
C GLU A 10 3.23 -4.10 11.75
N CYS A 11 2.10 -4.53 11.18
CA CYS A 11 2.13 -5.53 10.11
C CYS A 11 2.71 -5.00 8.78
N GLU A 12 2.53 -3.71 8.47
CA GLU A 12 3.20 -3.07 7.32
C GLU A 12 4.72 -3.07 7.48
N GLN A 13 5.22 -2.93 8.73
CA GLN A 13 6.65 -2.95 9.04
C GLN A 13 7.21 -4.37 9.12
N LEU A 14 6.49 -5.30 9.75
CA LEU A 14 6.88 -6.71 9.87
C LEU A 14 6.68 -7.50 8.58
N GLN A 15 6.06 -6.89 7.57
CA GLN A 15 5.78 -7.51 6.27
C GLN A 15 4.98 -8.81 6.43
N CYS A 16 3.89 -8.76 7.21
CA CYS A 16 3.12 -9.94 7.65
C CYS A 16 2.78 -10.89 6.48
N ASP A 17 3.28 -12.13 6.57
CA ASP A 17 3.17 -13.20 5.57
C ASP A 17 3.62 -12.82 4.14
N GLY A 18 4.37 -11.72 3.96
CA GLY A 18 4.71 -11.17 2.65
C GLY A 18 3.50 -10.59 1.88
N SER A 19 2.35 -10.46 2.55
CA SER A 19 1.08 -9.99 1.96
C SER A 19 0.70 -8.57 2.39
N VAL A 20 1.35 -8.03 3.43
CA VAL A 20 1.10 -6.70 3.98
C VAL A 20 2.38 -5.87 3.94
N GLY A 21 2.26 -4.60 3.59
CA GLY A 21 3.39 -3.68 3.55
C GLY A 21 4.29 -3.86 2.32
N TYR A 22 5.49 -3.31 2.41
CA TYR A 22 6.44 -3.27 1.29
C TYR A 22 7.16 -4.60 1.08
N GLY A 23 7.84 -4.76 -0.05
CA GLY A 23 8.78 -5.86 -0.28
C GLY A 23 8.18 -7.23 -0.54
N GLY A 24 6.87 -7.33 -0.68
CA GLY A 24 6.15 -8.52 -1.12
C GLY A 24 5.21 -8.23 -2.29
N SER A 25 4.65 -9.29 -2.87
CA SER A 25 3.60 -9.23 -3.90
C SER A 25 3.87 -8.21 -5.04
N PRO A 26 5.01 -8.29 -5.74
CA PRO A 26 5.28 -7.41 -6.89
C PRO A 26 4.28 -7.68 -8.02
N ASP A 27 3.86 -6.63 -8.71
CA ASP A 27 3.01 -6.71 -9.89
C ASP A 27 3.78 -7.19 -11.15
N GLU A 28 3.12 -7.25 -12.30
CA GLU A 28 3.75 -7.70 -13.56
C GLU A 28 4.96 -6.83 -13.97
N THR A 29 5.02 -5.57 -13.50
CA THR A 29 6.15 -4.65 -13.74
C THR A 29 7.28 -4.80 -12.71
N GLY A 30 7.05 -5.58 -11.65
CA GLY A 30 7.99 -5.79 -10.55
C GLY A 30 7.82 -4.79 -9.41
N GLU A 31 6.80 -3.95 -9.46
CA GLU A 31 6.53 -2.92 -8.45
C GLU A 31 5.57 -3.46 -7.38
N THR A 32 5.88 -3.18 -6.12
CA THR A 32 4.91 -3.35 -5.02
C THR A 32 4.09 -2.08 -4.90
N ARG A 33 2.76 -2.18 -4.90
CA ARG A 33 1.82 -1.07 -4.68
C ARG A 33 0.85 -1.46 -3.58
N LEU A 34 0.58 -0.54 -2.66
CA LEU A 34 -0.18 -0.83 -1.44
C LEU A 34 -1.61 -0.34 -1.54
N ASP A 35 -2.51 -1.15 -0.99
CA ASP A 35 -3.92 -0.83 -0.81
C ASP A 35 -4.22 -0.82 0.69
N ALA A 36 -4.94 0.21 1.16
CA ALA A 36 -5.36 0.29 2.55
C ALA A 36 -6.67 1.06 2.69
N LEU A 37 -7.50 0.65 3.66
CA LEU A 37 -8.77 1.30 3.98
C LEU A 37 -8.95 1.38 5.49
N ILE A 38 -9.43 2.52 5.95
CA ILE A 38 -9.83 2.77 7.33
C ILE A 38 -11.28 3.21 7.34
N TYR A 39 -12.08 2.61 8.22
CA TYR A 39 -13.49 2.94 8.41
C TYR A 39 -13.75 3.28 9.88
N ASP A 40 -14.35 4.44 10.13
CA ASP A 40 -14.85 4.84 11.44
C ASP A 40 -16.36 4.57 11.52
N GLY A 41 -16.71 3.48 12.20
CA GLY A 41 -18.10 3.06 12.34
C GLY A 41 -18.97 3.97 13.22
N LEU A 42 -18.39 4.83 14.05
CA LEU A 42 -19.16 5.75 14.90
C LEU A 42 -19.65 6.96 14.11
N ASN A 43 -18.77 7.51 13.27
CA ASN A 43 -19.06 8.71 12.48
C ASN A 43 -19.47 8.40 11.02
N HIS A 44 -19.41 7.13 10.62
CA HIS A 44 -19.60 6.69 9.23
C HIS A 44 -18.64 7.36 8.24
N GLU A 45 -17.41 7.63 8.70
CA GLU A 45 -16.34 8.20 7.87
C GLU A 45 -15.43 7.08 7.34
N MET A 46 -14.88 7.29 6.15
CA MET A 46 -13.91 6.36 5.58
C MET A 46 -12.82 7.08 4.80
N GLY A 47 -11.66 6.46 4.75
CA GLY A 47 -10.56 6.88 3.89
C GLY A 47 -9.81 5.66 3.37
N ALA A 48 -9.43 5.72 2.11
CA ALA A 48 -8.77 4.63 1.44
C ALA A 48 -7.72 5.14 0.46
N VAL A 49 -6.71 4.29 0.24
CA VAL A 49 -5.72 4.42 -0.81
C VAL A 49 -5.69 3.13 -1.61
N ALA A 50 -5.52 3.24 -2.92
CA ALA A 50 -5.32 2.08 -3.78
C ALA A 50 -4.18 2.31 -4.76
N SER A 51 -3.47 1.25 -5.12
CA SER A 51 -2.30 1.25 -5.98
C SER A 51 -1.25 2.26 -5.51
N LEU A 52 -1.12 2.50 -4.19
CA LEU A 52 -0.25 3.53 -3.61
C LEU A 52 1.22 3.17 -3.86
N PRO A 53 1.95 3.96 -4.69
CA PRO A 53 3.35 3.71 -4.94
C PRO A 53 4.20 4.38 -3.85
N ASN A 54 5.32 3.74 -3.50
CA ASN A 54 6.48 4.40 -2.87
C ASN A 54 6.18 5.11 -1.52
N ILE A 55 5.17 4.63 -0.77
CA ILE A 55 4.87 5.09 0.59
C ILE A 55 4.61 3.86 1.46
N LYS A 56 5.39 3.67 2.53
CA LYS A 56 5.29 2.47 3.38
C LYS A 56 4.07 2.47 4.32
N ASP A 57 3.70 3.64 4.83
CA ASP A 57 2.66 3.81 5.85
C ASP A 57 1.23 3.87 5.25
N ALA A 58 0.82 2.89 4.43
CA ALA A 58 -0.41 2.94 3.64
C ALA A 58 -1.67 3.16 4.50
N ALA A 59 -1.80 2.46 5.63
CA ALA A 59 -2.90 2.59 6.57
C ALA A 59 -3.01 3.99 7.17
N ARG A 60 -1.87 4.65 7.44
CA ARG A 60 -1.85 6.02 7.94
C ARG A 60 -2.20 7.03 6.86
N VAL A 61 -1.80 6.80 5.61
CA VAL A 61 -2.25 7.62 4.48
C VAL A 61 -3.77 7.48 4.28
N ALA A 62 -4.31 6.26 4.34
CA ALA A 62 -5.77 6.03 4.28
C ALA A 62 -6.50 6.80 5.40
N TYR A 63 -5.96 6.80 6.62
CA TYR A 63 -6.50 7.61 7.71
C TYR A 63 -6.38 9.12 7.45
N ALA A 64 -5.29 9.59 6.83
CA ALA A 64 -5.14 10.98 6.42
C ALA A 64 -6.18 11.39 5.35
N VAL A 65 -6.48 10.51 4.38
CA VAL A 65 -7.56 10.73 3.40
C VAL A 65 -8.89 10.97 4.12
N MET A 66 -9.22 10.12 5.09
CA MET A 66 -10.44 10.24 5.91
C MET A 66 -10.49 11.57 6.68
N LYS A 67 -9.35 12.01 7.23
CA LYS A 67 -9.30 13.17 8.14
C LYS A 67 -9.17 14.52 7.44
N TYR A 68 -8.49 14.57 6.29
CA TYR A 68 -8.06 15.83 5.68
C TYR A 68 -8.66 16.07 4.30
N THR A 69 -9.56 15.20 3.84
CA THR A 69 -10.25 15.37 2.57
C THR A 69 -11.75 15.15 2.73
N LYS A 70 -12.53 15.59 1.74
CA LYS A 70 -13.95 15.24 1.61
C LYS A 70 -14.17 13.99 0.75
N HIS A 71 -13.09 13.34 0.33
CA HIS A 71 -13.11 12.17 -0.53
C HIS A 71 -12.95 10.89 0.29
N SER A 72 -13.46 9.78 -0.22
CA SER A 72 -13.34 8.48 0.44
C SER A 72 -12.14 7.67 -0.04
N ILE A 73 -11.64 7.92 -1.26
CA ILE A 73 -10.53 7.15 -1.85
C ILE A 73 -9.66 8.04 -2.73
N LEU A 74 -8.33 7.87 -2.62
CA LEU A 74 -7.33 8.39 -3.55
C LEU A 74 -6.52 7.23 -4.13
N VAL A 75 -6.04 7.35 -5.37
CA VAL A 75 -5.37 6.22 -6.04
C VAL A 75 -4.06 6.62 -6.73
N GLY A 76 -3.14 5.65 -6.82
CA GLY A 76 -1.91 5.74 -7.60
C GLY A 76 -1.01 6.91 -7.21
N GLU A 77 -0.37 7.51 -8.21
CA GLU A 77 0.55 8.65 -8.04
C GLU A 77 -0.12 9.86 -7.36
N HIS A 78 -1.42 10.06 -7.56
CA HIS A 78 -2.14 11.15 -6.91
C HIS A 78 -2.30 10.91 -5.40
N ALA A 79 -2.45 9.66 -4.96
CA ALA A 79 -2.42 9.31 -3.54
C ALA A 79 -1.02 9.50 -2.95
N ALA A 80 0.05 9.16 -3.68
CA ALA A 80 1.42 9.41 -3.24
C ALA A 80 1.73 10.91 -3.12
N LYS A 81 1.27 11.72 -4.09
CA LYS A 81 1.37 13.18 -4.01
C LYS A 81 0.66 13.74 -2.78
N PHE A 82 -0.57 13.29 -2.51
CA PHE A 82 -1.29 13.66 -1.29
C PHE A 82 -0.51 13.24 -0.03
N ALA A 83 0.04 12.02 0.00
CA ALA A 83 0.84 11.55 1.12
C ALA A 83 2.08 12.44 1.36
N LEU A 84 2.78 12.85 0.30
CA LEU A 84 3.88 13.81 0.39
C LEU A 84 3.45 15.15 0.98
N GLU A 85 2.31 15.70 0.54
CA GLU A 85 1.74 16.95 1.06
C GLU A 85 1.35 16.83 2.55
N MET A 86 0.99 15.62 3.01
CA MET A 86 0.73 15.31 4.41
C MET A 86 2.00 14.99 5.23
N GLY A 87 3.18 15.02 4.61
CA GLY A 87 4.47 14.82 5.28
C GLY A 87 4.94 13.36 5.38
N PHE A 88 4.31 12.43 4.65
CA PHE A 88 4.81 11.06 4.54
C PHE A 88 6.08 11.00 3.68
N LYS A 89 6.91 9.99 3.90
CA LYS A 89 8.16 9.80 3.16
C LYS A 89 7.90 9.02 1.87
N TYR A 90 8.35 9.59 0.76
CA TYR A 90 8.43 8.88 -0.52
C TYR A 90 9.70 8.04 -0.57
N GLU A 91 9.54 6.73 -0.46
CA GLU A 91 10.64 5.76 -0.44
C GLU A 91 10.25 4.48 -1.17
N SER A 92 11.25 3.80 -1.75
CA SER A 92 11.00 2.60 -2.52
C SER A 92 10.37 1.49 -1.66
N LEU A 93 9.33 0.84 -2.21
CA LEU A 93 8.71 -0.35 -1.62
C LEU A 93 9.41 -1.65 -2.04
N TYR A 94 10.40 -1.55 -2.91
CA TYR A 94 11.13 -2.68 -3.45
C TYR A 94 12.09 -3.27 -2.42
N THR A 95 12.23 -4.60 -2.46
CA THR A 95 13.28 -5.32 -1.72
C THR A 95 13.93 -6.38 -2.61
N ASN A 96 15.06 -6.93 -2.16
CA ASN A 96 15.68 -8.07 -2.82
C ASN A 96 14.77 -9.30 -2.88
N THR A 97 13.85 -9.44 -1.92
CA THR A 97 12.85 -10.52 -1.88
C THR A 97 11.85 -10.38 -3.02
N SER A 98 11.16 -9.23 -3.10
CA SER A 98 10.19 -8.96 -4.18
C SER A 98 10.84 -9.05 -5.57
N TYR A 99 12.08 -8.60 -5.70
CA TYR A 99 12.83 -8.78 -6.95
C TYR A 99 13.03 -10.24 -7.34
N ALA A 100 13.49 -11.07 -6.39
CA ALA A 100 13.76 -12.46 -6.64
C ALA A 100 12.48 -13.21 -7.03
N GLU A 101 11.36 -12.88 -6.40
CA GLU A 101 10.04 -13.43 -6.73
C GLU A 101 9.60 -13.05 -8.15
N HIS A 102 9.66 -11.77 -8.50
CA HIS A 102 9.33 -11.29 -9.85
C HIS A 102 10.24 -11.89 -10.92
N HIS A 103 11.54 -11.96 -10.66
CA HIS A 103 12.49 -12.59 -11.57
C HIS A 103 12.26 -14.09 -11.75
N LYS A 104 11.87 -14.79 -10.68
CA LYS A 104 11.47 -16.20 -10.78
C LYS A 104 10.23 -16.35 -11.67
N TRP A 105 9.25 -15.46 -11.54
CA TRP A 105 8.05 -15.42 -12.38
C TRP A 105 8.37 -15.13 -13.86
N ILE A 106 9.24 -14.16 -14.15
CA ILE A 106 9.72 -13.89 -15.53
C ILE A 106 10.39 -15.14 -16.10
N LYS A 107 11.30 -15.77 -15.35
CA LYS A 107 11.96 -17.03 -15.77
C LYS A 107 10.98 -18.17 -15.98
N HIS A 108 9.81 -18.12 -15.36
CA HIS A 108 8.72 -19.06 -15.54
C HIS A 108 7.72 -18.60 -16.63
N ASN A 109 8.19 -17.87 -17.64
CA ASN A 109 7.39 -17.37 -18.76
C ASN A 109 6.16 -16.56 -18.34
N CYS A 110 6.31 -15.76 -17.28
CA CYS A 110 5.24 -14.92 -16.74
C CYS A 110 4.00 -15.73 -16.34
N GLN A 111 4.19 -16.93 -15.78
CA GLN A 111 3.12 -17.80 -15.29
C GLN A 111 3.17 -17.96 -13.76
N PRO A 112 2.01 -18.00 -13.08
CA PRO A 112 0.67 -17.70 -13.60
C PRO A 112 0.50 -16.19 -13.90
N ASN A 113 -0.45 -15.81 -14.74
CA ASN A 113 -0.90 -14.41 -14.86
C ASN A 113 -2.42 -14.33 -15.00
N TYR A 114 -2.95 -13.11 -14.94
CA TYR A 114 -4.39 -12.86 -14.88
C TYR A 114 -5.01 -12.44 -16.23
N ARG A 115 -4.28 -12.60 -17.34
CA ARG A 115 -4.77 -12.29 -18.70
C ARG A 115 -5.48 -13.50 -19.30
N LYS A 116 -6.47 -13.26 -20.17
CA LYS A 116 -7.19 -14.30 -20.94
C LYS A 116 -6.83 -14.22 -22.41
#